data_AF-A0A937ZI30-F1
#
_entry.id   AF-A0A937ZI30-F1
#
_cell.length_a   1.000
_cell.length_b   1.000
_cell.length_c   1.000
_cell.angle_alpha   90.00
_cell.angle_beta   90.00
_cell.angle_gamma   90.00
#
_symmetry.space_group_name_H-M   'P 1'
#
loop_
_entity.id
_entity.type
_entity.pdbx_description
1 polymer ?
#
loop_
_entity_poly.entity_id
_entity_poly.type
_entity_poly.pdbx_seq_one_letter_code
_entity_poly.pdbx_strand_id
1 'polypeptide(L)'
;MTLVLSVGGARVEIGLDIARTPRTVRALVSALPRRIDLHCAKIAGDQVLWPAPFVLPLEAARDIQGSPPGAFIYYPKRQFLEIMFGPLQDETASVTVLGQVTKGLADLKRIGRRVQTDQGWRPTWADLSAKPGPWQAELEKHYATTSHLSGEVDPVADERASRALQAARAQRRAAWSGLPKEFERLRARQGVMLPLGPLVFAESELRKLHENLWVLREDGGEGRGRVASLLARGAAAQLDGLLGLHETARTLGILAEALRSDAPDAPAVLDEAILAVGRLSHWLDLFFPWTKLNAVAAKAARGRFSVPAPRGGTTRKAPAPRSRGRTGKTRRASRRR
;
A
#
# COMPACT_ATOMS: atom_id res chain seq x y z
N MET A 1 17.07 -22.71 -6.97
CA MET A 1 15.94 -22.62 -7.95
C MET A 1 16.06 -21.36 -8.80
N THR A 2 15.51 -21.35 -10.02
CA THR A 2 15.46 -20.15 -10.87
C THR A 2 14.02 -19.74 -11.17
N LEU A 3 13.67 -18.51 -10.78
CA LEU A 3 12.43 -17.82 -11.16
C LEU A 3 12.66 -17.04 -12.46
N VAL A 4 11.62 -16.93 -13.28
CA VAL A 4 11.66 -16.25 -14.57
C VAL A 4 10.53 -15.22 -14.61
N LEU A 5 10.91 -13.96 -14.80
CA LEU A 5 10.01 -12.84 -15.06
C LEU A 5 10.06 -12.51 -16.56
N SER A 6 8.91 -12.56 -17.23
CA SER A 6 8.79 -12.28 -18.66
C SER A 6 7.88 -11.08 -18.93
N VAL A 7 8.37 -10.10 -19.67
CA VAL A 7 7.65 -8.84 -19.99
C VAL A 7 7.88 -8.47 -21.45
N GLY A 8 6.85 -8.56 -22.30
CA GLY A 8 6.92 -8.08 -23.68
C GLY A 8 8.11 -8.61 -24.48
N GLY A 9 8.42 -9.91 -24.33
CA GLY A 9 9.56 -10.57 -24.98
C GLY A 9 10.88 -10.51 -24.22
N ALA A 10 11.03 -9.59 -23.25
CA ALA A 10 12.17 -9.58 -22.35
C ALA A 10 12.05 -10.70 -21.30
N ARG A 11 13.19 -11.25 -20.87
CA ARG A 11 13.26 -12.35 -19.90
C ARG A 11 14.34 -12.06 -18.85
N VAL A 12 13.94 -12.03 -17.59
CA VAL A 12 14.84 -11.85 -16.43
C VAL A 12 14.86 -13.14 -15.63
N GLU A 13 16.05 -13.65 -15.33
CA GLU A 13 16.24 -14.85 -14.51
C GLU A 13 16.73 -14.47 -13.13
N ILE A 14 16.09 -15.03 -12.09
CA ILE A 14 16.35 -14.72 -10.69
C ILE A 14 16.70 -16.03 -9.98
N GLY A 15 17.89 -16.13 -9.43
CA GLY A 15 18.29 -17.24 -8.56
C GLY A 15 17.73 -17.05 -7.16
N LEU A 16 16.97 -18.02 -6.66
CA LEU A 16 16.38 -18.01 -5.31
C LEU A 16 17.27 -18.73 -4.30
N ASP A 17 17.41 -18.13 -3.11
CA ASP A 17 18.12 -18.68 -1.95
C ASP A 17 17.16 -19.47 -1.04
N ILE A 18 16.90 -20.72 -1.43
CA ILE A 18 16.00 -21.64 -0.71
C ILE A 18 16.52 -21.92 0.69
N ALA A 19 17.83 -22.12 0.84
CA ALA A 19 18.43 -22.49 2.10
C ALA A 19 18.20 -21.42 3.18
N ARG A 20 18.27 -20.14 2.80
CA ARG A 20 18.04 -19.02 3.73
C ARG A 20 16.57 -18.67 3.92
N THR A 21 15.73 -18.84 2.89
CA THR A 21 14.34 -18.36 2.89
C THR A 21 13.31 -19.42 2.46
N PRO A 22 13.32 -20.63 3.06
CA PRO A 22 12.53 -21.74 2.57
C PRO A 22 11.03 -21.45 2.67
N ARG A 23 10.52 -20.83 3.73
CA ARG A 23 9.07 -20.63 3.89
C ARG A 23 8.55 -19.64 2.86
N THR A 24 9.27 -18.56 2.64
CA THR A 24 8.86 -17.50 1.71
C THR A 24 8.99 -17.96 0.26
N VAL A 25 10.06 -18.66 -0.10
CA VAL A 25 10.21 -19.25 -1.44
C VAL A 25 9.08 -20.26 -1.71
N ARG A 26 8.71 -21.09 -0.74
CA ARG A 26 7.60 -22.03 -0.94
C ARG A 26 6.27 -21.34 -1.22
N ALA A 27 5.93 -20.30 -0.46
CA ALA A 27 4.68 -19.55 -0.70
C ALA A 27 4.68 -18.88 -2.08
N LEU A 28 5.83 -18.35 -2.50
CA LEU A 28 6.02 -17.84 -3.86
C LEU A 28 5.80 -18.92 -4.92
N VAL A 29 6.46 -20.07 -4.80
CA VAL A 29 6.35 -21.17 -5.77
C VAL A 29 4.95 -21.73 -5.86
N SER A 30 4.24 -21.83 -4.74
CA SER A 30 2.87 -22.33 -4.69
C SER A 30 1.87 -21.41 -5.41
N ALA A 31 2.29 -20.19 -5.75
CA ALA A 31 1.51 -19.25 -6.52
C ALA A 31 1.90 -19.20 -8.01
N LEU A 32 2.81 -20.07 -8.49
CA LEU A 32 3.28 -20.10 -9.89
C LEU A 32 2.60 -21.23 -10.71
N PRO A 33 2.53 -21.08 -12.05
CA PRO A 33 2.82 -19.87 -12.82
C PRO A 33 1.75 -18.80 -12.62
N ARG A 34 2.11 -17.52 -12.77
CA ARG A 34 1.17 -16.42 -12.55
C ARG A 34 1.44 -15.20 -13.41
N ARG A 35 0.36 -14.62 -13.91
CA ARG A 35 0.38 -13.28 -14.48
C ARG A 35 0.26 -12.22 -13.38
N ILE A 36 1.15 -11.23 -13.39
CA ILE A 36 1.25 -10.17 -12.38
C ILE A 36 1.22 -8.78 -13.02
N ASP A 37 0.67 -7.81 -12.32
CA ASP A 37 0.77 -6.38 -12.61
C ASP A 37 2.01 -5.79 -11.92
N LEU A 38 2.82 -5.07 -12.70
CA LEU A 38 4.02 -4.41 -12.23
C LEU A 38 3.73 -2.96 -11.84
N HIS A 39 4.30 -2.57 -10.71
CA HIS A 39 4.23 -1.23 -10.13
C HIS A 39 5.63 -0.65 -9.97
N CYS A 40 5.70 0.68 -9.89
CA CYS A 40 6.89 1.39 -9.44
C CYS A 40 6.81 1.68 -7.94
N ALA A 41 7.98 1.73 -7.29
CA ALA A 41 8.07 2.31 -5.97
C ALA A 41 7.79 3.82 -6.00
N LYS A 42 7.05 4.28 -5.00
CA LYS A 42 6.67 5.70 -4.84
C LYS A 42 7.76 6.53 -4.18
N ILE A 43 8.54 5.90 -3.31
CA ILE A 43 9.49 6.56 -2.40
C ILE A 43 10.86 5.88 -2.48
N ALA A 44 10.90 4.56 -2.43
CA ALA A 44 12.12 3.76 -2.29
C ALA A 44 13.14 3.87 -3.44
N GLY A 45 12.79 4.48 -4.57
CA GLY A 45 13.68 4.66 -5.72
C GLY A 45 13.49 3.62 -6.83
N ASP A 46 14.60 3.06 -7.31
CA ASP A 46 14.63 2.24 -8.52
C ASP A 46 14.28 0.77 -8.26
N GLN A 47 12.99 0.52 -8.04
CA GLN A 47 12.41 -0.81 -7.82
C GLN A 47 11.23 -1.07 -8.78
N VAL A 48 11.10 -2.33 -9.20
CA VAL A 48 9.86 -2.89 -9.75
C VAL A 48 9.26 -3.79 -8.70
N LEU A 49 7.96 -3.64 -8.43
CA LEU A 49 7.28 -4.40 -7.40
C LEU A 49 5.92 -4.91 -7.87
N TRP A 50 5.44 -5.99 -7.25
CA TRP A 50 4.11 -6.54 -7.48
C TRP A 50 3.55 -7.17 -6.21
N PRO A 51 2.21 -7.21 -6.05
CA PRO A 51 1.60 -7.73 -4.84
C PRO A 51 1.96 -9.20 -4.56
N ALA A 52 2.37 -9.49 -3.33
CA ALA A 52 2.60 -10.85 -2.87
C ALA A 52 1.25 -11.54 -2.59
N PRO A 53 0.95 -12.72 -3.17
CA PRO A 53 -0.32 -13.41 -2.96
C PRO A 53 -0.35 -14.23 -1.66
N PHE A 54 0.47 -13.86 -0.68
CA PHE A 54 0.62 -14.53 0.60
C PHE A 54 0.94 -13.52 1.71
N VAL A 55 0.77 -13.96 2.95
CA VAL A 55 1.08 -13.19 4.16
C VAL A 55 2.03 -14.03 4.99
N LEU A 56 3.27 -13.58 5.09
CA LEU A 56 4.30 -14.23 5.88
C LEU A 56 5.04 -13.20 6.73
N PRO A 57 5.48 -13.57 7.96
CA PRO A 57 6.41 -12.75 8.72
C PRO A 57 7.77 -12.68 8.02
N LEU A 58 8.64 -11.79 8.49
CA LEU A 58 10.02 -11.76 8.03
C LEU A 58 10.72 -13.10 8.28
N GLU A 59 11.44 -13.56 7.27
CA GLU A 59 12.34 -14.69 7.29
C GLU A 59 13.76 -14.20 6.97
N ALA A 60 14.75 -14.57 7.79
CA ALA A 60 16.13 -14.11 7.66
C ALA A 60 16.22 -12.59 7.42
N ALA A 61 15.58 -11.81 8.28
CA ALA A 61 15.41 -10.37 8.12
C ALA A 61 16.73 -9.65 7.87
N ARG A 62 16.73 -8.72 6.91
CA ARG A 62 17.86 -7.84 6.61
C ARG A 62 17.37 -6.42 6.39
N ASP A 63 18.22 -5.47 6.72
CA ASP A 63 18.02 -4.09 6.29
C ASP A 63 18.10 -4.03 4.75
N ILE A 64 17.15 -3.30 4.14
CA ILE A 64 17.09 -3.12 2.69
C ILE A 64 18.25 -2.26 2.15
N GLN A 65 18.82 -1.37 2.98
CA GLN A 65 19.92 -0.50 2.61
C GLN A 65 21.15 -1.31 2.20
N GLY A 66 21.80 -0.87 1.11
CA GLY A 66 22.96 -1.54 0.54
C GLY A 66 22.64 -2.78 -0.30
N SER A 67 21.36 -3.11 -0.51
CA SER A 67 21.00 -4.17 -1.45
C SER A 67 21.42 -3.79 -2.88
N PRO A 68 22.16 -4.66 -3.60
CA PRO A 68 22.64 -4.34 -4.93
C PRO A 68 21.51 -4.38 -5.96
N PRO A 69 21.67 -3.71 -7.13
CA PRO A 69 20.80 -3.93 -8.26
C PRO A 69 20.67 -5.42 -8.60
N GLY A 70 19.43 -5.86 -8.80
CA GLY A 70 19.04 -7.24 -9.03
C GLY A 70 18.65 -8.01 -7.77
N ALA A 71 18.82 -7.45 -6.57
CA ALA A 71 18.33 -8.11 -5.36
C ALA A 71 16.80 -8.25 -5.42
N PHE A 72 16.33 -9.45 -5.08
CA PHE A 72 14.92 -9.83 -5.07
C PHE A 72 14.47 -10.03 -3.63
N ILE A 73 13.42 -9.32 -3.21
CA ILE A 73 12.98 -9.26 -1.82
C ILE A 73 11.48 -9.49 -1.67
N TYR A 74 11.08 -9.86 -0.47
CA TYR A 74 9.71 -9.79 0.02
C TYR A 74 9.64 -8.75 1.15
N TYR A 75 8.71 -7.80 1.02
CA TYR A 75 8.42 -6.77 2.00
C TYR A 75 7.04 -7.03 2.63
N PRO A 76 6.98 -7.66 3.84
CA PRO A 76 5.72 -8.04 4.47
C PRO A 76 4.76 -6.88 4.69
N LYS A 77 5.21 -5.78 5.33
CA LYS A 77 4.32 -4.67 5.75
C LYS A 77 3.60 -3.99 4.58
N ARG A 78 4.16 -4.10 3.38
CA ARG A 78 3.57 -3.57 2.14
C ARG A 78 2.94 -4.65 1.27
N GLN A 79 3.14 -5.93 1.62
CA GLN A 79 2.74 -7.11 0.87
C GLN A 79 3.23 -7.06 -0.59
N PHE A 80 4.51 -6.77 -0.77
CA PHE A 80 5.13 -6.70 -2.09
C PHE A 80 6.29 -7.69 -2.22
N LEU A 81 6.43 -8.19 -3.44
CA LEU A 81 7.66 -8.76 -3.96
C LEU A 81 8.31 -7.70 -4.84
N GLU A 82 9.61 -7.48 -4.64
CA GLU A 82 10.30 -6.34 -5.25
C GLU A 82 11.66 -6.74 -5.81
N ILE A 83 12.03 -6.17 -6.95
CA ILE A 83 13.36 -6.29 -7.52
C ILE A 83 13.95 -4.91 -7.73
N MET A 84 15.11 -4.67 -7.11
CA MET A 84 15.87 -3.45 -7.30
C MET A 84 16.52 -3.47 -8.68
N PHE A 85 16.44 -2.38 -9.43
CA PHE A 85 17.15 -2.24 -10.72
C PHE A 85 18.15 -1.08 -10.72
N GLY A 86 18.14 -0.26 -9.67
CA GLY A 86 19.04 0.87 -9.47
C GLY A 86 19.19 1.21 -7.99
N PRO A 87 19.68 2.42 -7.67
CA PRO A 87 19.86 2.85 -6.29
C PRO A 87 18.51 3.05 -5.58
N LEU A 88 18.51 2.77 -4.27
CA LEU A 88 17.41 3.10 -3.38
C LEU A 88 17.52 4.55 -2.88
N GLN A 89 16.40 5.10 -2.43
CA GLN A 89 16.30 6.41 -1.78
C GLN A 89 15.85 6.22 -0.33
N ASP A 90 16.62 6.76 0.62
CA ASP A 90 16.32 6.93 2.06
C ASP A 90 15.20 6.04 2.63
N GLU A 91 15.35 4.72 2.47
CA GLU A 91 14.41 3.74 2.99
C GLU A 91 15.07 2.95 4.11
N THR A 92 14.40 2.87 5.25
CA THR A 92 14.78 2.04 6.39
C THR A 92 13.69 1.00 6.59
N ALA A 93 13.91 -0.20 6.05
CA ALA A 93 12.96 -1.29 6.14
C ALA A 93 13.69 -2.62 6.33
N SER A 94 13.12 -3.46 7.21
CA SER A 94 13.51 -4.86 7.32
C SER A 94 12.74 -5.68 6.30
N VAL A 95 13.46 -6.45 5.48
CA VAL A 95 12.91 -7.25 4.38
C VAL A 95 13.46 -8.68 4.42
N THR A 96 12.81 -9.58 3.69
CA THR A 96 13.31 -10.92 3.42
C THR A 96 13.97 -10.94 2.05
N VAL A 97 15.29 -11.16 2.00
CA VAL A 97 16.02 -11.27 0.73
C VAL A 97 15.88 -12.68 0.18
N LEU A 98 15.16 -12.83 -0.93
CA LEU A 98 14.81 -14.10 -1.55
C LEU A 98 15.85 -14.57 -2.57
N GLY A 99 16.63 -13.65 -3.14
CA GLY A 99 17.54 -14.01 -4.21
C GLY A 99 18.12 -12.83 -4.96
N GLN A 100 18.64 -13.12 -6.16
CA GLN A 100 19.37 -12.17 -7.00
C GLN A 100 19.11 -12.46 -8.48
N VAL A 101 18.95 -11.41 -9.29
CA VAL A 101 18.94 -11.51 -10.75
C VAL A 101 20.28 -12.07 -11.24
N THR A 102 20.22 -13.20 -11.93
CA THR A 102 21.38 -13.89 -12.51
C THR A 102 21.55 -13.59 -14.00
N LYS A 103 20.45 -13.29 -14.72
CA LYS A 103 20.47 -12.88 -16.14
C LYS A 103 19.40 -11.84 -16.42
N GLY A 104 19.68 -10.92 -17.35
CA GLY A 104 18.70 -9.91 -17.81
C GLY A 104 18.62 -8.64 -16.95
N LEU A 105 19.67 -8.26 -16.21
CA LEU A 105 19.66 -7.03 -15.41
C LEU A 105 19.44 -5.75 -16.24
N ALA A 106 20.01 -5.69 -17.46
CA ALA A 106 19.76 -4.57 -18.37
C ALA A 106 18.30 -4.51 -18.84
N ASP A 107 17.68 -5.67 -19.09
CA ASP A 107 16.25 -5.78 -19.39
C ASP A 107 15.41 -5.30 -18.21
N LEU A 108 15.74 -5.72 -16.99
CA LEU A 108 15.06 -5.28 -15.78
C LEU A 108 15.09 -3.76 -15.64
N LYS A 109 16.25 -3.11 -15.87
CA LYS A 109 16.36 -1.65 -15.84
C LYS A 109 15.43 -0.98 -16.84
N ARG A 110 15.38 -1.48 -18.07
CA ARG A 110 14.46 -0.98 -19.11
C ARG A 110 13.00 -1.19 -18.72
N ILE A 111 12.65 -2.35 -18.17
CA ILE A 111 11.30 -2.66 -17.66
C ILE A 111 10.95 -1.66 -16.54
N GLY A 112 11.82 -1.48 -15.55
CA GLY A 112 11.57 -0.57 -14.42
C GLY A 112 11.36 0.88 -14.84
N ARG A 113 12.18 1.40 -15.75
CA ARG A 113 11.99 2.74 -16.31
C ARG A 113 10.67 2.87 -17.07
N ARG A 114 10.29 1.83 -17.81
CA ARG A 114 9.00 1.78 -18.49
C ARG A 114 7.84 1.79 -17.49
N VAL A 115 7.89 0.97 -16.45
CA VAL A 115 6.85 0.93 -15.40
C VAL A 115 6.71 2.30 -14.73
N GLN A 116 7.81 2.93 -14.32
CA GLN A 116 7.80 4.29 -13.75
C GLN A 116 7.14 5.32 -14.69
N THR A 117 7.41 5.22 -16.01
CA THR A 117 6.90 6.18 -17.00
C THR A 117 5.43 5.95 -17.37
N ASP A 118 5.02 4.67 -17.48
CA ASP A 118 3.75 4.24 -18.05
C ASP A 118 2.65 4.02 -17.01
N GLN A 119 3.00 3.81 -15.72
CA GLN A 119 2.00 3.60 -14.66
C GLN A 119 0.98 4.75 -14.63
N GLY A 120 -0.29 4.42 -14.34
CA GLY A 120 -1.43 5.34 -14.46
C GLY A 120 -2.00 5.48 -15.86
N TRP A 121 -1.19 5.27 -16.91
CA TRP A 121 -1.63 5.33 -18.31
C TRP A 121 -1.95 3.93 -18.82
N ARG A 122 -0.99 3.03 -18.66
CA ARG A 122 -1.07 1.66 -19.16
C ARG A 122 -0.43 0.71 -18.15
N PRO A 123 -1.20 -0.22 -17.55
CA PRO A 123 -0.63 -1.26 -16.72
C PRO A 123 0.40 -2.08 -17.48
N THR A 124 1.54 -2.35 -16.84
CA THR A 124 2.53 -3.29 -17.37
C THR A 124 2.29 -4.65 -16.73
N TRP A 125 2.07 -5.66 -17.56
CA TRP A 125 1.86 -7.04 -17.12
C TRP A 125 3.13 -7.85 -17.34
N ALA A 126 3.37 -8.81 -16.46
CA ALA A 126 4.43 -9.80 -16.57
C ALA A 126 3.89 -11.21 -16.32
N ASP A 127 4.58 -12.19 -16.88
CA ASP A 127 4.38 -13.60 -16.54
C ASP A 127 5.52 -14.08 -15.65
N LEU A 128 5.17 -14.73 -14.56
CA LEU A 128 6.08 -15.29 -13.57
C LEU A 128 6.02 -16.81 -13.62
N SER A 129 7.16 -17.46 -13.75
CA SER A 129 7.27 -18.92 -13.82
C SER A 129 8.53 -19.43 -13.16
N ALA A 130 8.55 -20.72 -12.81
CA ALA A 130 9.73 -21.42 -12.31
C ALA A 130 10.37 -22.22 -13.45
N LYS A 131 11.71 -22.19 -13.57
CA LYS A 131 12.40 -23.19 -14.40
C LYS A 131 12.28 -24.57 -13.75
N PRO A 132 11.96 -25.64 -14.50
CA PRO A 132 12.05 -27.01 -14.00
C PRO A 132 13.46 -27.28 -13.45
N GLY A 133 13.55 -28.06 -12.37
CA GLY A 133 14.84 -28.44 -11.78
C GLY A 133 14.70 -29.21 -10.47
N PRO A 134 15.83 -29.72 -9.92
CA PRO A 134 15.84 -30.61 -8.75
C PRO A 134 15.40 -29.94 -7.43
N TRP A 135 15.10 -28.64 -7.47
CA TRP A 135 14.69 -27.86 -6.32
C TRP A 135 13.35 -28.31 -5.74
N GLN A 136 12.51 -29.03 -6.49
CA GLN A 136 11.24 -29.57 -5.99
C GLN A 136 11.48 -30.57 -4.85
N ALA A 137 12.44 -31.48 -5.04
CA ALA A 137 12.84 -32.43 -4.01
C ALA A 137 13.59 -31.74 -2.85
N GLU A 138 14.36 -30.69 -3.12
CA GLU A 138 15.01 -29.88 -2.08
C GLU A 138 14.00 -29.13 -1.22
N LEU A 139 12.96 -28.58 -1.85
CA LEU A 139 11.81 -28.03 -1.15
C LEU A 139 11.21 -29.13 -0.27
N GLU A 140 10.75 -30.24 -0.82
CA GLU A 140 10.14 -31.35 -0.06
C GLU A 140 10.97 -31.80 1.17
N LYS A 141 12.31 -31.89 1.05
CA LYS A 141 13.21 -32.21 2.17
C LYS A 141 13.11 -31.23 3.34
N HIS A 142 12.85 -29.95 3.06
CA HIS A 142 12.68 -28.93 4.09
C HIS A 142 11.26 -28.91 4.70
N TYR A 143 10.29 -29.67 4.19
CA TYR A 143 8.85 -29.47 4.50
C TYR A 143 8.06 -30.69 5.00
N ALA A 144 8.66 -31.65 5.70
CA ALA A 144 7.88 -32.71 6.36
C ALA A 144 6.87 -32.19 7.43
N THR A 145 6.77 -30.88 7.70
CA THR A 145 6.05 -30.35 8.88
C THR A 145 5.17 -29.10 8.68
N THR A 146 4.83 -28.65 7.47
CA THR A 146 3.96 -27.45 7.35
C THR A 146 3.01 -27.52 6.15
N SER A 147 1.69 -27.51 6.37
CA SER A 147 0.67 -27.80 5.33
C SER A 147 -0.12 -26.58 4.81
N HIS A 148 0.10 -25.35 5.32
CA HIS A 148 -0.91 -24.27 5.15
C HIS A 148 -0.51 -23.10 4.23
N LEU A 149 0.45 -23.29 3.30
CA LEU A 149 1.08 -22.16 2.58
C LEU A 149 0.77 -22.03 1.09
N SER A 150 -0.01 -22.95 0.50
CA SER A 150 -0.48 -22.80 -0.87
C SER A 150 -1.69 -21.86 -0.89
N GLY A 151 -1.67 -20.82 -1.71
CA GLY A 151 -2.83 -19.91 -1.89
C GLY A 151 -4.10 -20.60 -2.43
N GLU A 152 -4.00 -21.89 -2.79
CA GLU A 152 -5.12 -22.80 -2.96
C GLU A 152 -5.49 -23.42 -1.61
N VAL A 153 -6.73 -23.15 -1.20
CA VAL A 153 -7.30 -23.72 0.00
C VAL A 153 -7.69 -25.16 -0.33
N ASP A 154 -7.14 -26.13 0.41
CA ASP A 154 -7.61 -27.51 0.40
C ASP A 154 -9.14 -27.51 0.64
N PRO A 155 -9.97 -28.03 -0.29
CA PRO A 155 -11.42 -28.04 -0.14
C PRO A 155 -11.90 -28.63 1.19
N VAL A 156 -11.22 -29.67 1.69
CA VAL A 156 -11.55 -30.32 2.96
C VAL A 156 -11.21 -29.41 4.15
N ALA A 157 -10.11 -28.66 4.05
CA ALA A 157 -9.75 -27.67 5.05
C ALA A 157 -10.68 -26.43 5.01
N ASP A 158 -11.24 -26.10 3.86
CA ASP A 158 -12.23 -25.01 3.72
C ASP A 158 -13.58 -25.39 4.34
N GLU A 159 -14.05 -26.62 4.14
CA GLU A 159 -15.30 -27.11 4.74
C GLU A 159 -15.27 -27.10 6.28
N ARG A 160 -14.09 -27.37 6.86
CA ARG A 160 -13.88 -27.33 8.32
C ARG A 160 -13.62 -25.93 8.88
N ALA A 161 -13.35 -24.95 8.02
CA ALA A 161 -13.10 -23.58 8.43
C ALA A 161 -14.36 -22.93 9.02
N SER A 162 -14.19 -21.95 9.91
CA SER A 162 -15.32 -21.17 10.39
C SER A 162 -15.98 -20.42 9.23
N ARG A 163 -17.27 -20.11 9.36
CA ARG A 163 -17.99 -19.28 8.37
C ARG A 163 -17.31 -17.92 8.16
N ALA A 164 -16.68 -17.37 9.19
CA ALA A 164 -15.93 -16.12 9.10
C ALA A 164 -14.72 -16.27 8.18
N LEU A 165 -13.94 -17.34 8.33
CA LEU A 165 -12.78 -17.61 7.46
C LEU A 165 -13.20 -17.89 6.01
N GLN A 166 -14.26 -18.68 5.80
CA GLN A 166 -14.81 -18.91 4.46
C GLN A 166 -15.25 -17.59 3.79
N ALA A 167 -15.93 -16.71 4.53
CA ALA A 167 -16.35 -15.41 4.03
C ALA A 167 -15.16 -14.52 3.66
N ALA A 168 -14.12 -14.47 4.49
CA ALA A 168 -12.91 -13.69 4.22
C ALA A 168 -12.15 -14.22 3.00
N ARG A 169 -12.00 -15.55 2.87
CA ARG A 169 -11.42 -16.21 1.70
C ARG A 169 -12.19 -15.89 0.41
N ALA A 170 -13.52 -15.85 0.47
CA ALA A 170 -14.34 -15.46 -0.67
C ALA A 170 -14.07 -14.02 -1.10
N GLN A 171 -13.97 -13.08 -0.15
CA GLN A 171 -13.65 -11.68 -0.45
C GLN A 171 -12.24 -11.52 -1.04
N ARG A 172 -11.24 -12.23 -0.48
CA ARG A 172 -9.90 -12.28 -1.08
C ARG A 172 -9.96 -12.79 -2.52
N ARG A 173 -10.58 -13.94 -2.78
CA ARG A 173 -10.67 -14.51 -4.14
C ARG A 173 -11.29 -13.51 -5.11
N ALA A 174 -12.37 -12.82 -4.71
CA ALA A 174 -13.00 -11.79 -5.50
C ALA A 174 -12.03 -10.63 -5.83
N ALA A 175 -11.35 -10.06 -4.83
CA ALA A 175 -10.39 -8.97 -5.02
C ALA A 175 -9.20 -9.35 -5.95
N TRP A 176 -8.78 -10.60 -5.92
CA TRP A 176 -7.66 -11.10 -6.74
C TRP A 176 -8.07 -11.61 -8.13
N SER A 177 -9.37 -11.79 -8.40
CA SER A 177 -9.88 -12.30 -9.68
C SER A 177 -9.75 -11.29 -10.83
N GLY A 178 -9.71 -9.99 -10.52
CA GLY A 178 -9.63 -8.94 -11.51
C GLY A 178 -9.82 -7.55 -10.91
N LEU A 179 -9.63 -6.54 -11.75
CA LEU A 179 -9.87 -5.14 -11.40
C LEU A 179 -11.38 -4.91 -11.15
N PRO A 180 -11.78 -4.38 -9.99
CA PRO A 180 -13.18 -4.04 -9.74
C PRO A 180 -13.71 -3.00 -10.74
N LYS A 181 -14.86 -3.28 -11.35
CA LYS A 181 -15.48 -2.38 -12.36
C LYS A 181 -15.79 -1.00 -11.80
N GLU A 182 -16.09 -0.88 -10.51
CA GLU A 182 -16.33 0.41 -9.89
C GLU A 182 -15.09 1.31 -9.82
N PHE A 183 -13.88 0.73 -9.83
CA PHE A 183 -12.65 1.52 -9.90
C PHE A 183 -12.49 2.15 -11.29
N GLU A 184 -12.90 1.45 -12.36
CA GLU A 184 -12.97 2.03 -13.70
C GLU A 184 -14.02 3.15 -13.77
N ARG A 185 -15.20 2.94 -13.15
CA ARG A 185 -16.24 3.99 -13.05
C ARG A 185 -15.74 5.21 -12.29
N LEU A 186 -15.02 5.01 -11.18
CA LEU A 186 -14.41 6.08 -10.39
C LEU A 186 -13.41 6.88 -11.23
N ARG A 187 -12.53 6.17 -11.97
CA ARG A 187 -11.53 6.76 -12.87
C ARG A 187 -12.17 7.53 -14.04
N ALA A 188 -13.35 7.12 -14.51
CA ALA A 188 -14.03 7.75 -15.63
C ALA A 188 -14.75 9.07 -15.26
N ARG A 189 -14.93 9.38 -13.97
CA ARG A 189 -15.67 10.57 -13.53
C ARG A 189 -15.05 11.88 -14.02
N GLN A 190 -15.90 12.85 -14.33
CA GLN A 190 -15.53 14.17 -14.86
C GLN A 190 -16.07 15.29 -13.97
N GLY A 191 -15.29 16.36 -13.76
CA GLY A 191 -15.64 17.48 -12.90
C GLY A 191 -14.42 18.22 -12.35
N VAL A 192 -14.63 19.29 -11.58
CA VAL A 192 -13.57 20.24 -11.15
C VAL A 192 -12.39 19.55 -10.44
N MET A 193 -12.65 18.49 -9.66
CA MET A 193 -11.63 17.72 -8.93
C MET A 193 -11.67 16.23 -9.27
N LEU A 194 -12.31 15.86 -10.38
CA LEU A 194 -12.51 14.47 -10.80
C LEU A 194 -11.63 14.15 -12.01
N PRO A 195 -11.09 12.93 -12.11
CA PRO A 195 -11.26 11.81 -11.17
C PRO A 195 -10.25 11.82 -10.01
N LEU A 196 -9.26 12.73 -10.02
CA LEU A 196 -8.07 12.63 -9.16
C LEU A 196 -8.39 12.66 -7.66
N GLY A 197 -9.26 13.57 -7.21
CA GLY A 197 -9.58 13.70 -5.79
C GLY A 197 -10.08 12.39 -5.18
N PRO A 198 -11.22 11.84 -5.65
CA PRO A 198 -11.73 10.57 -5.16
C PRO A 198 -10.77 9.38 -5.32
N LEU A 199 -9.97 9.34 -6.39
CA LEU A 199 -8.95 8.30 -6.55
C LEU A 199 -7.92 8.36 -5.41
N VAL A 200 -7.36 9.54 -5.13
CA VAL A 200 -6.38 9.74 -4.04
C VAL A 200 -6.97 9.32 -2.69
N PHE A 201 -8.21 9.73 -2.40
CA PHE A 201 -8.89 9.35 -1.16
C PHE A 201 -9.10 7.83 -1.07
N ALA A 202 -9.60 7.19 -2.13
CA ALA A 202 -9.83 5.75 -2.14
C ALA A 202 -8.54 4.95 -1.92
N GLU A 203 -7.46 5.30 -2.64
CA GLU A 203 -6.17 4.59 -2.49
C GLU A 203 -5.60 4.80 -1.09
N SER A 204 -5.66 6.02 -0.57
CA SER A 204 -5.17 6.37 0.77
C SER A 204 -5.92 5.60 1.86
N GLU A 205 -7.24 5.54 1.81
CA GLU A 205 -8.05 4.86 2.82
C GLU A 205 -7.79 3.35 2.82
N LEU A 206 -7.72 2.72 1.65
CA LEU A 206 -7.40 1.29 1.55
C LEU A 206 -5.94 1.00 1.95
N ARG A 207 -5.00 1.88 1.59
CA ARG A 207 -3.58 1.76 1.96
C ARG A 207 -3.40 1.83 3.47
N LYS A 208 -3.99 2.84 4.13
CA LYS A 208 -3.95 2.99 5.59
C LYS A 208 -4.59 1.79 6.29
N LEU A 209 -5.75 1.33 5.81
CA LEU A 209 -6.39 0.15 6.37
C LEU A 209 -5.46 -1.07 6.27
N HIS A 210 -4.89 -1.33 5.09
CA HIS A 210 -3.96 -2.44 4.89
C HIS A 210 -2.76 -2.40 5.85
N GLU A 211 -2.12 -1.23 6.00
CA GLU A 211 -0.98 -1.05 6.92
C GLU A 211 -1.39 -1.27 8.38
N ASN A 212 -2.53 -0.74 8.81
CA ASN A 212 -3.01 -0.93 10.18
C ASN A 212 -3.37 -2.40 10.47
N LEU A 213 -3.90 -3.14 9.49
CA LEU A 213 -4.14 -4.57 9.64
C LEU A 213 -2.83 -5.34 9.83
N TRP A 214 -1.75 -4.96 9.14
CA TRP A 214 -0.42 -5.50 9.38
C TRP A 214 0.11 -5.19 10.78
N VAL A 215 -0.06 -3.96 11.26
CA VAL A 215 0.33 -3.58 12.63
C VAL A 215 -0.40 -4.44 13.66
N LEU A 216 -1.72 -4.63 13.53
CA LEU A 216 -2.51 -5.47 14.42
C LEU A 216 -2.11 -6.95 14.35
N ARG A 217 -1.69 -7.41 13.17
CA ARG A 217 -1.16 -8.76 12.98
C ARG A 217 0.15 -8.97 13.73
N GLU A 218 1.07 -8.01 13.63
CA GLU A 218 2.39 -8.06 14.28
C GLU A 218 2.30 -7.90 15.80
N ASP A 219 1.44 -7.00 16.28
CA ASP A 219 1.26 -6.72 17.71
C ASP A 219 0.73 -7.95 18.47
N GLY A 220 -0.24 -8.67 17.88
CA GLY A 220 -0.76 -9.89 18.47
C GLY A 220 -1.63 -9.70 19.72
N GLY A 221 -1.92 -8.46 20.13
CA GLY A 221 -2.67 -8.16 21.34
C GLY A 221 -4.12 -8.65 21.36
N GLU A 222 -4.68 -8.76 22.57
CA GLU A 222 -6.09 -9.08 22.79
C GLU A 222 -7.00 -8.04 22.14
N GLY A 223 -8.14 -8.47 21.61
CA GLY A 223 -9.11 -7.57 20.99
C GLY A 223 -8.74 -7.03 19.60
N ARG A 224 -7.58 -7.42 19.03
CA ARG A 224 -7.15 -6.99 17.69
C ARG A 224 -8.21 -7.19 16.59
N GLY A 225 -9.01 -8.27 16.66
CA GLY A 225 -10.11 -8.51 15.72
C GLY A 225 -11.20 -7.43 15.78
N ARG A 226 -11.53 -6.96 17.00
CA ARG A 226 -12.50 -5.86 17.20
C ARG A 226 -11.97 -4.54 16.64
N VAL A 227 -10.68 -4.26 16.86
CA VAL A 227 -10.03 -3.05 16.31
C VAL A 227 -9.97 -3.12 14.78
N ALA A 228 -9.56 -4.26 14.22
CA ALA A 228 -9.52 -4.50 12.77
C ALA A 228 -10.91 -4.33 12.14
N SER A 229 -11.95 -4.88 12.77
CA SER A 229 -13.34 -4.71 12.36
C SER A 229 -13.78 -3.25 12.35
N LEU A 230 -13.46 -2.50 13.41
CA LEU A 230 -13.80 -1.07 13.52
C LEU A 230 -13.14 -0.26 12.39
N LEU A 231 -11.84 -0.49 12.14
CA LEU A 231 -11.11 0.18 11.06
C LEU A 231 -11.71 -0.16 9.68
N ALA A 232 -12.03 -1.42 9.42
CA ALA A 232 -12.65 -1.86 8.17
C ALA A 232 -14.04 -1.23 7.96
N ARG A 233 -14.86 -1.14 9.01
CA ARG A 233 -16.17 -0.44 8.96
C ARG A 233 -16.02 1.05 8.69
N GLY A 234 -15.05 1.70 9.34
CA GLY A 234 -14.75 3.11 9.13
C GLY A 234 -14.38 3.39 7.68
N ALA A 235 -13.46 2.59 7.12
CA ALA A 235 -13.09 2.67 5.71
C ALA A 235 -14.30 2.39 4.80
N ALA A 236 -15.08 1.35 5.07
CA ALA A 236 -16.29 1.03 4.30
C ALA A 236 -17.26 2.21 4.21
N ALA A 237 -17.53 2.88 5.34
CA ALA A 237 -18.42 4.04 5.38
C ALA A 237 -17.90 5.22 4.54
N GLN A 238 -16.58 5.48 4.56
CA GLN A 238 -15.98 6.52 3.73
C GLN A 238 -16.06 6.19 2.24
N LEU A 239 -15.69 4.96 1.86
CA LEU A 239 -15.71 4.51 0.47
C LEU A 239 -17.15 4.51 -0.10
N ASP A 240 -18.13 4.12 0.71
CA ASP A 240 -19.55 4.12 0.34
C ASP A 240 -20.11 5.54 0.20
N GLY A 241 -20.11 6.29 1.31
CA GLY A 241 -20.83 7.57 1.41
C GLY A 241 -20.17 8.72 0.67
N LEU A 242 -18.84 8.78 0.65
CA LEU A 242 -18.10 9.89 0.03
C LEU A 242 -17.70 9.58 -1.42
N LEU A 243 -17.31 8.33 -1.69
CA LEU A 243 -16.68 7.96 -2.96
C LEU A 243 -17.60 7.14 -3.87
N GLY A 244 -18.73 6.61 -3.38
CA GLY A 244 -19.66 5.81 -4.17
C GLY A 244 -19.06 4.47 -4.65
N LEU A 245 -18.15 3.89 -3.85
CA LEU A 245 -17.53 2.59 -4.09
C LEU A 245 -18.27 1.49 -3.31
N HIS A 246 -19.54 1.30 -3.66
CA HIS A 246 -20.48 0.43 -2.93
C HIS A 246 -20.05 -1.05 -2.89
N GLU A 247 -19.41 -1.57 -3.94
CA GLU A 247 -19.00 -2.99 -4.01
C GLU A 247 -17.80 -3.25 -3.09
N THR A 248 -16.82 -2.35 -3.10
CA THR A 248 -15.66 -2.37 -2.20
C THR A 248 -16.11 -2.15 -0.77
N ALA A 249 -17.00 -1.19 -0.50
CA ALA A 249 -17.54 -0.96 0.84
C ALA A 249 -18.26 -2.22 1.38
N ARG A 250 -19.04 -2.91 0.55
CA ARG A 250 -19.66 -4.19 0.91
C ARG A 250 -18.62 -5.26 1.24
N THR A 251 -17.56 -5.37 0.42
CA THR A 251 -16.44 -6.28 0.65
C THR A 251 -15.81 -6.02 2.02
N LEU A 252 -15.53 -4.75 2.34
CA LEU A 252 -14.99 -4.36 3.64
C LEU A 252 -15.96 -4.62 4.79
N GLY A 253 -17.27 -4.44 4.58
CA GLY A 253 -18.30 -4.78 5.57
C GLY A 253 -18.34 -6.27 5.91
N ILE A 254 -18.22 -7.14 4.90
CA ILE A 254 -18.14 -8.60 5.10
C ILE A 254 -16.87 -8.97 5.86
N LEU A 255 -15.72 -8.41 5.47
CA LEU A 255 -14.46 -8.61 6.20
C LEU A 255 -14.55 -8.11 7.64
N ALA A 256 -15.16 -6.96 7.86
CA ALA A 256 -15.33 -6.41 9.19
C ALA A 256 -16.16 -7.32 10.10
N GLU A 257 -17.22 -7.94 9.59
CA GLU A 257 -18.00 -8.88 10.40
C GLU A 257 -17.21 -10.17 10.66
N ALA A 258 -16.49 -10.69 9.64
CA ALA A 258 -15.63 -11.86 9.83
C ALA A 258 -14.54 -11.62 10.88
N LEU A 259 -13.92 -10.44 10.91
CA LEU A 259 -12.87 -10.05 11.86
C LEU A 259 -13.33 -10.00 13.32
N ARG A 260 -14.64 -9.98 13.58
CA ARG A 260 -15.21 -10.04 14.94
C ARG A 260 -15.30 -11.46 15.49
N SER A 261 -15.03 -12.47 14.66
CA SER A 261 -15.09 -13.86 15.07
C SER A 261 -14.08 -14.14 16.19
N ASP A 262 -14.54 -14.77 17.27
CA ASP A 262 -13.69 -15.33 18.32
C ASP A 262 -13.34 -16.80 18.05
N ALA A 263 -13.55 -17.29 16.81
CA ALA A 263 -13.23 -18.64 16.42
C ALA A 263 -11.70 -18.90 16.47
N PRO A 264 -11.26 -20.17 16.65
CA PRO A 264 -9.84 -20.52 16.68
C PRO A 264 -9.02 -20.07 15.46
N ASP A 265 -9.70 -19.86 14.32
CA ASP A 265 -9.09 -19.44 13.07
C ASP A 265 -9.12 -17.90 12.83
N ALA A 266 -9.46 -17.11 13.85
CA ALA A 266 -9.44 -15.64 13.80
C ALA A 266 -8.11 -15.04 13.27
N PRO A 267 -6.91 -15.57 13.60
CA PRO A 267 -5.66 -15.09 13.00
C PRO A 267 -5.64 -15.25 11.47
N ALA A 268 -6.20 -16.35 10.94
CA ALA A 268 -6.28 -16.58 9.51
C ALA A 268 -7.28 -15.62 8.83
N VAL A 269 -8.38 -15.26 9.51
CA VAL A 269 -9.31 -14.23 9.02
C VAL A 269 -8.59 -12.90 8.80
N LEU A 270 -7.70 -12.52 9.73
CA LEU A 270 -6.90 -11.30 9.60
C LEU A 270 -5.95 -11.36 8.39
N ASP A 271 -5.29 -12.50 8.17
CA ASP A 271 -4.41 -12.69 7.00
C ASP A 271 -5.19 -12.59 5.67
N GLU A 272 -6.40 -13.15 5.59
CA GLU A 272 -7.27 -13.02 4.42
C GLU A 272 -7.75 -11.58 4.21
N ALA A 273 -8.05 -10.84 5.29
CA ALA A 273 -8.41 -9.42 5.22
C ALA A 273 -7.24 -8.58 4.70
N ILE A 274 -6.01 -8.83 5.17
CA ILE A 274 -4.78 -8.18 4.67
C ILE A 274 -4.64 -8.42 3.16
N LEU A 275 -4.76 -9.67 2.71
CA LEU A 275 -4.68 -10.03 1.28
C LEU A 275 -5.75 -9.35 0.43
N ALA A 276 -6.98 -9.26 0.92
CA ALA A 276 -8.09 -8.65 0.20
C ALA A 276 -7.92 -7.12 0.11
N VAL A 277 -7.70 -6.46 1.24
CA VAL A 277 -7.56 -4.99 1.30
C VAL A 277 -6.30 -4.53 0.57
N GLY A 278 -5.17 -5.21 0.77
CA GLY A 278 -3.92 -4.93 0.06
C GLY A 278 -4.13 -4.98 -1.44
N ARG A 279 -4.80 -6.03 -1.96
CA ARG A 279 -5.07 -6.14 -3.39
C ARG A 279 -5.96 -5.02 -3.93
N LEU A 280 -7.02 -4.64 -3.20
CA LEU A 280 -7.89 -3.52 -3.58
C LEU A 280 -7.11 -2.19 -3.64
N SER A 281 -6.23 -1.93 -2.66
CA SER A 281 -5.32 -0.77 -2.68
C SER A 281 -4.40 -0.80 -3.91
N HIS A 282 -3.83 -1.97 -4.22
CA HIS A 282 -2.93 -2.13 -5.37
C HIS A 282 -3.63 -1.92 -6.71
N TRP A 283 -4.89 -2.34 -6.86
CA TRP A 283 -5.63 -2.04 -8.08
C TRP A 283 -5.79 -0.54 -8.34
N LEU A 284 -6.08 0.25 -7.30
CA LEU A 284 -6.16 1.71 -7.42
C LEU A 284 -4.80 2.32 -7.73
N ASP A 285 -3.72 1.79 -7.13
CA ASP A 285 -2.35 2.26 -7.37
C ASP A 285 -1.95 2.26 -8.85
N LEU A 286 -2.44 1.29 -9.63
CA LEU A 286 -2.19 1.21 -11.08
C LEU A 286 -2.70 2.42 -11.87
N PHE A 287 -3.62 3.21 -11.30
CA PHE A 287 -4.19 4.39 -11.94
C PHE A 287 -3.42 5.68 -11.69
N PHE A 288 -2.39 5.66 -10.85
CA PHE A 288 -1.62 6.86 -10.52
C PHE A 288 -0.37 7.00 -11.39
N PRO A 289 -0.25 8.10 -12.16
CA PRO A 289 0.97 8.39 -12.89
C PRO A 289 1.98 9.09 -11.98
N TRP A 290 2.51 8.36 -11.00
CA TRP A 290 3.32 8.88 -9.89
C TRP A 290 4.44 9.81 -10.35
N THR A 291 5.21 9.45 -11.39
CA THR A 291 6.29 10.30 -11.91
C THR A 291 5.79 11.66 -12.40
N LYS A 292 4.63 11.71 -13.07
CA LYS A 292 4.05 12.96 -13.58
C LYS A 292 3.43 13.78 -12.45
N LEU A 293 2.73 13.14 -11.52
CA LEU A 293 2.20 13.79 -10.32
C LEU A 293 3.33 14.43 -9.50
N ASN A 294 4.43 13.70 -9.29
CA ASN A 294 5.59 14.22 -8.60
C ASN A 294 6.22 15.41 -9.33
N ALA A 295 6.32 15.37 -10.67
CA ALA A 295 6.83 16.49 -11.45
C ALA A 295 5.97 17.75 -11.30
N VAL A 296 4.64 17.61 -11.27
CA VAL A 296 3.70 18.72 -11.03
C VAL A 296 3.86 19.26 -9.61
N ALA A 297 3.90 18.39 -8.59
CA ALA A 297 4.08 18.77 -7.20
C ALA A 297 5.42 19.50 -6.99
N ALA A 298 6.51 18.98 -7.55
CA ALA A 298 7.84 19.60 -7.49
C ALA A 298 7.86 20.97 -8.20
N LYS A 299 7.15 21.12 -9.33
CA LYS A 299 7.01 22.42 -10.00
C LYS A 299 6.24 23.41 -9.13
N ALA A 300 5.14 22.97 -8.51
CA ALA A 300 4.33 23.79 -7.61
C ALA A 300 5.15 24.24 -6.38
N ALA A 301 5.92 23.33 -5.77
CA ALA A 301 6.77 23.63 -4.61
C ALA A 301 7.87 24.66 -4.91
N ARG A 302 8.36 24.72 -6.16
CA ARG A 302 9.31 25.76 -6.62
C ARG A 302 8.63 27.09 -6.93
N GLY A 303 7.34 27.07 -7.28
CA GLY A 303 6.54 28.28 -7.39
C GLY A 303 6.43 28.90 -6.01
N ARG A 304 7.09 30.05 -5.79
CA ARG A 304 7.03 30.74 -4.50
C ARG A 304 5.55 30.90 -4.11
N PHE A 305 5.17 30.41 -2.93
CA PHE A 305 3.99 30.90 -2.24
C PHE A 305 4.24 32.37 -1.94
N SER A 306 4.01 33.26 -2.91
CA SER A 306 3.91 34.68 -2.62
C SER A 306 2.63 34.83 -1.81
N VAL A 307 2.75 34.74 -0.48
CA VAL A 307 1.76 35.31 0.41
C VAL A 307 1.62 36.76 -0.06
N PRO A 308 0.46 37.18 -0.58
CA PRO A 308 0.28 38.58 -0.94
C PRO A 308 0.66 39.38 0.31
N ALA A 309 1.62 40.30 0.18
CA ALA A 309 1.95 41.18 1.28
C ALA A 309 0.63 41.72 1.84
N PRO A 310 0.39 41.65 3.16
CA PRO A 310 -0.87 42.12 3.74
C PRO A 310 -1.10 43.51 3.16
N ARG A 311 -2.19 43.66 2.39
CA ARG A 311 -2.50 44.92 1.71
C ARG A 311 -2.35 46.00 2.75
N GLY A 312 -1.32 46.83 2.59
CA GLY A 312 -0.92 47.81 3.59
C GLY A 312 -2.17 48.52 4.05
N GLY A 313 -2.62 48.17 5.26
CA GLY A 313 -3.71 48.87 5.89
C GLY A 313 -3.24 50.30 5.90
N THR A 314 -3.96 51.16 5.18
CA THR A 314 -3.79 52.61 5.24
C THR A 314 -3.57 52.94 6.70
N THR A 315 -2.36 53.35 7.04
CA THR A 315 -2.02 53.85 8.35
C THR A 315 -2.96 55.01 8.59
N ARG A 316 -4.04 54.74 9.33
CA ARG A 316 -4.91 55.77 9.87
C ARG A 316 -3.98 56.62 10.72
N LYS A 317 -3.58 57.79 10.18
CA LYS A 317 -2.82 58.81 10.90
C LYS A 317 -3.51 58.97 12.25
N ALA A 318 -2.77 58.70 13.32
CA ALA A 318 -3.23 59.00 14.67
C ALA A 318 -3.61 60.50 14.71
N PRO A 319 -4.79 60.86 15.25
CA PRO A 319 -5.18 62.25 15.36
C PRO A 319 -4.20 62.97 16.28
N ALA A 320 -3.75 64.15 15.84
CA ALA A 320 -2.82 65.00 16.58
C ALA A 320 -3.37 65.33 17.99
N PRO A 321 -2.48 65.42 19.01
CA PRO A 321 -2.90 65.77 20.36
C PRO A 321 -3.48 67.18 20.38
N ARG A 322 -4.75 67.30 20.76
CA ARG A 322 -5.40 68.58 21.03
C ARG A 322 -4.74 69.24 22.23
N SER A 323 -4.11 70.38 22.01
CA SER A 323 -3.65 71.28 23.06
C SER A 323 -4.85 71.76 23.88
N ARG A 324 -4.93 71.33 25.15
CA ARG A 324 -5.88 71.89 26.10
C ARG A 324 -5.33 73.21 26.64
N GLY A 325 -5.91 74.28 26.12
CA GLY A 325 -5.80 75.63 26.67
C GLY A 325 -6.31 75.70 28.11
N ARG A 326 -5.63 76.57 28.86
CA ARG A 326 -5.70 76.82 30.29
C ARG A 326 -6.59 78.04 30.55
N THR A 327 -7.73 77.86 31.20
CA THR A 327 -8.49 78.86 31.98
C THR A 327 -9.35 78.05 32.98
N GLY A 328 -9.54 78.33 34.26
CA GLY A 328 -9.24 79.46 35.12
C GLY A 328 -10.44 79.67 36.05
N LYS A 329 -10.22 79.57 37.38
CA LYS A 329 -11.13 80.02 38.49
C LYS A 329 -12.45 79.23 38.64
N THR A 330 -13.05 78.96 39.81
CA THR A 330 -13.07 79.62 41.14
C THR A 330 -13.85 78.74 42.14
N ARG A 331 -13.51 78.83 43.45
CA ARG A 331 -14.39 78.77 44.66
C ARG A 331 -15.25 77.50 44.92
N ARG A 332 -15.65 77.10 46.13
CA ARG A 332 -15.37 77.39 47.56
C ARG A 332 -16.26 76.39 48.34
N ALA A 333 -15.79 76.00 49.53
CA ALA A 333 -16.56 75.71 50.76
C ALA A 333 -17.48 74.47 50.91
N SER A 334 -17.18 73.76 52.01
CA SER A 334 -18.11 73.18 53.01
C SER A 334 -18.87 71.91 52.58
N ARG A 335 -19.19 70.93 53.43
CA ARG A 335 -19.25 70.78 54.89
C ARG A 335 -19.51 69.27 55.14
N ARG A 336 -19.01 68.74 56.28
CA ARG A 336 -19.64 67.78 57.25
C ARG A 336 -20.51 66.63 56.67
N ARG A 337 -20.41 65.37 57.10
CA ARG A 337 -20.06 64.78 58.40
C ARG A 337 -19.40 63.43 58.18
#